data_AF-A0A739C3K6-F1
#
_entry.id   AF-A0A739C3K6-F1
#
_cell.length_a   1.000
_cell.length_b   1.000
_cell.length_c   1.000
_cell.angle_alpha   90.00
_cell.angle_beta   90.00
_cell.angle_gamma   90.00
#
_symmetry.space_group_name_H-M   'P 1'
#
loop_
_entity.id
_entity.type
_entity.pdbx_description
1 polymer ?
#
loop_
_entity_poly.entity_id
_entity_poly.type
_entity_poly.pdbx_seq_one_letter_code
_entity_poly.pdbx_strand_id
1 'polypeptide(L)'
;MSLPSGFRVVSKPAALPEGFKVVSPNSAAMESIKENARMLGTAVVKIADAIPDAGNAVLSGLSWLGGKLGVGDGTYTPAEKFSELEPEWMKPQTEWGDTASTVGSVLLSAPDAPLVAGRVAKRGAEVLAEKALPAANKELMDIAKRLGFKPTVAVVTQSAPAKITEQVLANTPFSAGVTRQAIADEHEGLAAAFGEMAGESPDSSQLGYDIQEQVKDSIQAIKSDVSDMYDRAFRGISGESKVPVSASQKQLKAIASKYKDDPALNDLFGSKTAAKLAGQKDMTLSGLRNLRSQTGQAIAEGNVKALKDLSDGELKQLYGSLSEDIKSALRSKKPSAAKLWEEADRAYALSMERQQMMTGKFLTGKDATGAYNAIFGASDKGFKTLSKETAESLRDTLSPEVWDDVKREFLRRMGKSTAANGGEFSPSAFATNWDRVEDAIKSEVFTPGELSDLEDIATYSKAVKEMEKSRNYSNTAHVGAMASLPTSMFLAPVTTATTIAGAAALSRVMASGKMLDWLAALVANGELTPDLAKGLELIIKESMPARMMLATEIAAGEKKDN
;
A
#
# COMPACT_ATOMS: atom_id res chain seq x y z
N MET A 1 -24.88 -55.14 37.12
CA MET A 1 -25.68 -53.99 36.66
C MET A 1 -26.13 -54.25 35.23
N SER A 2 -27.43 -54.51 35.00
CA SER A 2 -28.03 -54.64 33.67
C SER A 2 -28.58 -53.29 33.22
N LEU A 3 -28.33 -52.91 31.96
CA LEU A 3 -28.84 -51.65 31.38
C LEU A 3 -30.36 -51.72 31.11
N PRO A 4 -31.08 -50.57 31.14
CA PRO A 4 -32.52 -50.51 30.90
C PRO A 4 -32.88 -50.70 29.42
N SER A 5 -34.06 -51.25 29.19
CA SER A 5 -34.69 -51.53 27.89
C SER A 5 -34.91 -50.25 27.07
N GLY A 6 -34.15 -50.10 25.98
CA GLY A 6 -34.29 -48.98 25.03
C GLY A 6 -33.14 -48.80 24.05
N PHE A 7 -31.95 -49.35 24.32
CA PHE A 7 -30.81 -49.27 23.40
C PHE A 7 -30.82 -50.41 22.37
N ARG A 8 -31.06 -50.08 21.10
CA ARG A 8 -30.73 -50.97 19.96
C ARG A 8 -29.33 -50.64 19.46
N VAL A 9 -28.47 -51.65 19.38
CA VAL A 9 -27.20 -51.58 18.63
C VAL A 9 -27.55 -51.56 17.14
N VAL A 10 -27.27 -50.45 16.46
CA VAL A 10 -27.38 -50.36 14.99
C VAL A 10 -26.06 -50.86 14.41
N SER A 11 -26.04 -52.11 13.95
CA SER A 11 -24.91 -52.70 13.22
C SER A 11 -25.03 -52.41 11.72
N LYS A 12 -24.58 -51.23 11.29
CA LYS A 12 -24.02 -50.94 9.94
C LYS A 12 -23.57 -49.46 9.87
N PRO A 13 -22.37 -49.16 9.34
CA PRO A 13 -21.95 -47.78 9.14
C PRO A 13 -22.79 -47.13 8.03
N ALA A 14 -23.27 -45.91 8.28
CA ALA A 14 -23.92 -45.09 7.27
C ALA A 14 -22.91 -44.71 6.18
N ALA A 15 -23.29 -44.87 4.91
CA ALA A 15 -22.51 -44.37 3.78
C ALA A 15 -22.41 -42.84 3.85
N LEU A 16 -21.23 -42.30 3.50
CA LEU A 16 -20.99 -40.86 3.46
C LEU A 16 -21.95 -40.19 2.45
N PRO A 17 -22.47 -38.98 2.76
CA PRO A 17 -23.37 -38.27 1.85
C PRO A 17 -22.69 -37.91 0.52
N GLU A 18 -23.43 -38.03 -0.58
CA GLU A 18 -22.99 -37.60 -1.91
C GLU A 18 -22.66 -36.09 -1.90
N GLY A 19 -21.41 -35.76 -2.21
CA GLY A 19 -20.88 -34.39 -2.18
C GLY A 19 -19.56 -34.24 -1.42
N PHE A 20 -19.17 -35.24 -0.61
CA PHE A 20 -17.85 -35.27 0.01
C PHE A 20 -16.78 -35.64 -1.03
N LYS A 21 -16.13 -34.64 -1.64
CA LYS A 21 -14.98 -34.90 -2.51
C LYS A 21 -13.82 -35.41 -1.65
N VAL A 22 -13.40 -36.66 -1.90
CA VAL A 22 -12.13 -37.19 -1.40
C VAL A 22 -11.02 -36.27 -1.93
N VAL A 23 -10.35 -35.59 -1.00
CA VAL A 23 -9.18 -34.75 -1.29
C VAL A 23 -8.15 -35.61 -2.00
N SER A 24 -7.72 -35.22 -3.20
CA SER A 24 -6.78 -36.04 -3.97
C SER A 24 -5.47 -36.22 -3.17
N PRO A 25 -4.83 -37.41 -3.24
CA PRO A 25 -3.61 -37.72 -2.47
C PRO A 25 -2.43 -36.76 -2.68
N ASN A 26 -2.50 -35.96 -3.77
CA ASN A 26 -1.45 -35.04 -4.23
C ASN A 26 -1.92 -33.57 -4.24
N SER A 27 -3.01 -33.23 -3.53
CA SER A 27 -3.44 -31.84 -3.41
C SER A 27 -2.58 -31.07 -2.39
N ALA A 28 -2.44 -29.76 -2.57
CA ALA A 28 -1.76 -28.87 -1.61
C ALA A 28 -2.34 -28.98 -0.17
N ALA A 29 -3.63 -29.31 -0.05
CA ALA A 29 -4.29 -29.58 1.22
C ALA A 29 -3.78 -30.87 1.89
N MET A 30 -3.55 -31.93 1.12
CA MET A 30 -3.01 -33.20 1.64
C MET A 30 -1.54 -33.06 2.04
N GLU A 31 -0.73 -32.32 1.26
CA GLU A 31 0.66 -32.01 1.63
C GLU A 31 0.73 -31.15 2.91
N SER A 32 -0.17 -30.17 3.08
CA SER A 32 -0.28 -29.41 4.32
C SER A 32 -0.66 -30.28 5.53
N ILE A 33 -1.57 -31.25 5.36
CA ILE A 33 -1.94 -32.22 6.41
C ILE A 33 -0.75 -33.12 6.79
N LYS A 34 -0.02 -33.64 5.80
CA LYS A 34 1.19 -34.46 6.03
C LYS A 34 2.26 -33.66 6.78
N GLU A 35 2.48 -32.41 6.41
CA GLU A 35 3.46 -31.54 7.06
C GLU A 35 3.09 -31.22 8.52
N ASN A 36 1.80 -31.02 8.81
CA ASN A 36 1.33 -30.83 10.18
C ASN A 36 1.47 -32.12 11.02
N ALA A 37 1.24 -33.29 10.44
CA ALA A 37 1.44 -34.57 11.11
C ALA A 37 2.92 -34.82 11.44
N ARG A 38 3.83 -34.44 10.53
CA ARG A 38 5.29 -34.46 10.75
C ARG A 38 5.73 -33.51 11.86
N MET A 39 5.23 -32.27 11.84
CA MET A 39 5.49 -31.26 12.88
C MET A 39 5.08 -31.76 14.26
N LEU A 40 3.87 -32.31 14.39
CA LEU A 40 3.37 -32.87 15.66
C LEU A 40 4.15 -34.13 16.06
N GLY A 41 4.43 -35.04 15.13
CA GLY A 41 5.23 -36.24 15.37
C GLY A 41 6.63 -35.91 15.88
N THR A 42 7.33 -34.97 15.23
CA THR A 42 8.66 -34.50 15.61
C THR A 42 8.65 -33.80 16.96
N ALA A 43 7.66 -32.94 17.22
CA ALA A 43 7.50 -32.30 18.53
C ALA A 43 7.31 -33.34 19.65
N VAL A 44 6.53 -34.40 19.38
CA VAL A 44 6.27 -35.49 20.32
C VAL A 44 7.50 -36.37 20.53
N VAL A 45 8.27 -36.69 19.49
CA VAL A 45 9.56 -37.41 19.60
C VAL A 45 10.55 -36.61 20.45
N LYS A 46 10.68 -35.30 20.18
CA LYS A 46 11.52 -34.38 20.97
C LYS A 46 11.07 -34.27 22.44
N ILE A 47 9.76 -34.40 22.72
CA ILE A 47 9.20 -34.48 24.09
C ILE A 47 9.49 -35.84 24.74
N ALA A 48 9.35 -36.94 23.99
CA ALA A 48 9.55 -38.31 24.46
C ALA A 48 11.02 -38.59 24.84
N ASP A 49 11.99 -38.03 24.09
CA ASP A 49 13.42 -38.11 24.45
C ASP A 49 13.76 -37.29 25.70
N ALA A 50 13.00 -36.21 25.97
CA ALA A 50 13.18 -35.41 27.17
C ALA A 50 12.53 -36.04 28.41
N ILE A 51 11.43 -36.81 28.26
CA ILE A 51 10.64 -37.39 29.34
C ILE A 51 9.97 -38.72 28.89
N PRO A 52 10.54 -39.90 29.22
CA PRO A 52 10.04 -41.20 28.75
C PRO A 52 8.59 -41.52 29.16
N ASP A 53 8.19 -41.19 30.40
CA ASP A 53 6.88 -41.58 30.94
C ASP A 53 5.71 -40.72 30.42
N ALA A 54 5.97 -39.45 30.10
CA ALA A 54 4.99 -38.55 29.48
C ALA A 54 4.83 -38.83 27.96
N GLY A 55 5.93 -39.23 27.30
CA GLY A 55 5.93 -39.67 25.91
C GLY A 55 4.97 -40.84 25.68
N ASN A 56 4.93 -41.80 26.61
CA ASN A 56 4.10 -43.01 26.49
C ASN A 56 2.59 -42.74 26.58
N ALA A 57 2.17 -41.80 27.43
CA ALA A 57 0.76 -41.42 27.57
C ALA A 57 0.24 -40.64 26.35
N VAL A 58 1.04 -39.71 25.82
CA VAL A 58 0.69 -38.92 24.62
C VAL A 58 0.72 -39.77 23.36
N LEU A 59 1.72 -40.65 23.21
CA LEU A 59 1.84 -41.56 22.07
C LEU A 59 0.73 -42.62 22.03
N SER A 60 0.29 -43.14 23.18
CA SER A 60 -0.86 -44.07 23.21
C SER A 60 -2.16 -43.41 22.71
N GLY A 61 -2.37 -42.13 23.03
CA GLY A 61 -3.49 -41.33 22.53
C GLY A 61 -3.39 -41.02 21.02
N LEU A 62 -2.17 -40.76 20.53
CA LEU A 62 -1.91 -40.48 19.11
C LEU A 62 -1.94 -41.74 18.24
N SER A 63 -1.44 -42.90 18.70
CA SER A 63 -1.57 -44.18 18.01
C SER A 63 -3.05 -44.58 17.87
N TRP A 64 -3.86 -44.37 18.91
CA TRP A 64 -5.31 -44.55 18.84
C TRP A 64 -5.97 -43.64 17.80
N LEU A 65 -5.55 -42.37 17.72
CA LEU A 65 -6.04 -41.40 16.73
C LEU A 65 -5.58 -41.74 15.30
N GLY A 66 -4.34 -42.19 15.13
CA GLY A 66 -3.75 -42.61 13.85
C GLY A 66 -4.47 -43.83 13.26
N GLY A 67 -4.74 -44.84 14.08
CA GLY A 67 -5.55 -46.00 13.69
C GLY A 67 -6.99 -45.63 13.31
N LYS A 68 -7.56 -44.58 13.90
CA LYS A 68 -8.88 -44.02 13.52
C LYS A 68 -8.86 -43.24 12.20
N LEU A 69 -7.72 -42.66 11.83
CA LEU A 69 -7.52 -41.83 10.64
C LEU A 69 -6.87 -42.59 9.46
N GLY A 70 -6.60 -43.89 9.62
CA GLY A 70 -6.00 -44.74 8.58
C GLY A 70 -4.49 -44.54 8.40
N VAL A 71 -3.82 -43.92 9.37
CA VAL A 71 -2.37 -43.69 9.38
C VAL A 71 -1.76 -44.52 10.51
N GLY A 72 -1.25 -45.71 10.19
CA GLY A 72 -0.69 -46.67 11.17
C GLY A 72 -1.70 -47.72 11.67
N ASP A 73 -1.20 -48.72 12.40
CA ASP A 73 -1.97 -49.90 12.83
C ASP A 73 -2.70 -49.74 14.18
N GLY A 74 -2.51 -48.61 14.86
CA GLY A 74 -3.17 -48.29 16.12
C GLY A 74 -2.57 -48.99 17.35
N THR A 75 -1.47 -49.72 17.21
CA THR A 75 -0.77 -50.37 18.31
C THR A 75 0.41 -49.55 18.82
N TYR A 76 0.62 -49.56 20.14
CA TYR A 76 1.71 -48.88 20.82
C TYR A 76 2.60 -49.90 21.53
N THR A 77 3.91 -49.82 21.29
CA THR A 77 4.94 -50.66 21.93
C THR A 77 5.98 -49.71 22.57
N PRO A 78 6.25 -49.81 23.89
CA PRO A 78 7.25 -48.95 24.53
C PRO A 78 8.66 -49.24 23.99
N ALA A 79 9.42 -48.21 23.63
CA ALA A 79 10.82 -48.34 23.19
C ALA A 79 11.75 -47.49 24.08
N GLU A 80 12.98 -47.98 24.30
CA GLU A 80 13.92 -47.48 25.33
C GLU A 80 14.80 -46.27 24.92
N LYS A 81 14.66 -45.70 23.71
CA LYS A 81 15.17 -44.37 23.30
C LYS A 81 14.68 -44.06 21.88
N PHE A 82 14.10 -42.87 21.65
CA PHE A 82 13.35 -42.55 20.43
C PHE A 82 14.16 -41.74 19.40
N SER A 83 15.22 -41.03 19.81
CA SER A 83 16.09 -40.24 18.92
C SER A 83 16.72 -41.04 17.76
N GLU A 84 16.83 -42.36 17.89
CA GLU A 84 17.41 -43.25 16.87
C GLU A 84 16.36 -43.87 15.93
N LEU A 85 15.07 -43.66 16.19
CA LEU A 85 13.95 -44.26 15.45
C LEU A 85 13.10 -43.23 14.69
N GLU A 86 13.43 -41.93 14.71
CA GLU A 86 12.71 -40.90 13.94
C GLU A 86 12.83 -41.21 12.44
N PRO A 87 11.77 -41.74 11.79
CA PRO A 87 11.88 -42.09 10.38
C PRO A 87 11.91 -40.81 9.56
N GLU A 88 12.68 -40.77 8.47
CA GLU A 88 12.78 -39.60 7.57
C GLU A 88 11.41 -39.07 7.07
N TRP A 89 10.37 -39.91 7.07
CA TRP A 89 9.02 -39.49 6.69
C TRP A 89 8.28 -38.66 7.76
N MET A 90 8.73 -38.70 9.02
CA MET A 90 8.19 -37.93 10.16
C MET A 90 8.85 -36.57 10.34
N LYS A 91 10.09 -36.39 9.85
CA LYS A 91 10.77 -35.10 9.93
C LYS A 91 10.01 -34.07 9.10
N PRO A 92 9.83 -32.84 9.60
CA PRO A 92 9.14 -31.82 8.84
C PRO A 92 9.96 -31.52 7.58
N GLN A 93 9.28 -31.47 6.43
CA GLN A 93 9.96 -31.28 5.14
C GLN A 93 10.06 -29.80 4.77
N THR A 94 9.41 -28.93 5.54
CA THR A 94 9.49 -27.48 5.42
C THR A 94 10.27 -26.91 6.59
N GLU A 95 11.05 -25.86 6.32
CA GLU A 95 11.73 -25.06 7.34
C GLU A 95 10.76 -24.55 8.42
N TRP A 96 9.52 -24.26 7.99
CA TRP A 96 8.42 -23.89 8.87
C TRP A 96 8.03 -25.01 9.84
N GLY A 97 7.86 -26.24 9.35
CA GLY A 97 7.48 -27.39 10.17
C GLY A 97 8.55 -27.79 11.17
N ASP A 98 9.83 -27.68 10.82
CA ASP A 98 10.94 -27.96 11.74
C ASP A 98 11.00 -26.92 12.86
N THR A 99 10.85 -25.65 12.49
CA THR A 99 10.81 -24.53 13.43
C THR A 99 9.61 -24.61 14.38
N ALA A 100 8.41 -24.86 13.85
CA ALA A 100 7.20 -24.98 14.64
C ALA A 100 7.22 -26.20 15.58
N SER A 101 7.80 -27.33 15.14
CA SER A 101 7.99 -28.50 16.01
C SER A 101 8.96 -28.22 17.16
N THR A 102 9.98 -27.40 16.92
CA THR A 102 11.00 -27.03 17.91
C THR A 102 10.44 -26.02 18.92
N VAL A 103 9.73 -24.98 18.47
CA VAL A 103 9.07 -24.01 19.36
C VAL A 103 7.91 -24.66 20.12
N GLY A 104 7.11 -25.50 19.45
CA GLY A 104 6.00 -26.22 20.05
C GLY A 104 6.43 -27.25 21.10
N SER A 105 7.50 -28.00 20.87
CA SER A 105 8.04 -28.95 21.86
C SER A 105 8.61 -28.26 23.10
N VAL A 106 9.27 -27.10 22.93
CA VAL A 106 9.75 -26.28 24.06
C VAL A 106 8.61 -25.75 24.92
N LEU A 107 7.48 -25.38 24.31
CA LEU A 107 6.29 -24.94 25.05
C LEU A 107 5.62 -26.12 25.78
N LEU A 108 5.64 -27.34 25.24
CA LEU A 108 4.86 -28.48 25.73
C LEU A 108 5.60 -29.46 26.66
N SER A 109 6.90 -29.29 26.92
CA SER A 109 7.71 -30.23 27.71
C SER A 109 8.00 -29.75 29.14
N ALA A 110 7.19 -30.16 30.14
CA ALA A 110 7.62 -30.12 31.54
C ALA A 110 6.69 -30.82 32.55
N PRO A 111 7.22 -31.56 33.56
CA PRO A 111 6.43 -32.23 34.59
C PRO A 111 6.32 -31.52 35.97
N ASP A 112 7.01 -30.38 36.23
CA ASP A 112 7.05 -29.77 37.58
C ASP A 112 6.68 -28.26 37.64
N ALA A 113 5.64 -27.92 38.41
CA ALA A 113 4.86 -26.67 38.28
C ALA A 113 5.58 -25.30 38.44
N PRO A 114 6.57 -25.08 39.34
CA PRO A 114 7.05 -23.72 39.62
C PRO A 114 8.42 -23.37 38.99
N LEU A 115 9.33 -24.33 38.80
CA LEU A 115 10.68 -24.16 38.22
C LEU A 115 10.69 -24.03 36.68
N VAL A 116 9.53 -24.14 36.04
CA VAL A 116 9.40 -24.49 34.62
C VAL A 116 9.04 -23.31 33.73
N ALA A 117 8.20 -22.38 34.18
CA ALA A 117 7.84 -21.22 33.37
C ALA A 117 9.09 -20.40 32.96
N GLY A 118 10.06 -20.27 33.88
CA GLY A 118 11.35 -19.64 33.59
C GLY A 118 12.23 -20.44 32.64
N ARG A 119 12.19 -21.79 32.67
CA ARG A 119 12.94 -22.65 31.74
C ARG A 119 12.34 -22.67 30.34
N VAL A 120 11.01 -22.70 30.22
CA VAL A 120 10.29 -22.60 28.93
C VAL A 120 10.49 -21.22 28.31
N ALA A 121 10.37 -20.15 29.09
CA ALA A 121 10.64 -18.79 28.62
C ALA A 121 12.12 -18.62 28.22
N LYS A 122 13.06 -19.15 29.04
CA LYS A 122 14.49 -19.13 28.73
C LYS A 122 14.80 -19.90 27.44
N ARG A 123 14.31 -21.13 27.31
CA ARG A 123 14.59 -21.96 26.13
C ARG A 123 13.92 -21.41 24.87
N GLY A 124 12.71 -20.86 24.98
CA GLY A 124 12.05 -20.16 23.88
C GLY A 124 12.82 -18.91 23.44
N ALA A 125 13.31 -18.12 24.40
CA ALA A 125 14.15 -16.96 24.12
C ALA A 125 15.53 -17.35 23.55
N GLU A 126 16.14 -18.44 24.01
CA GLU A 126 17.39 -19.00 23.44
C GLU A 126 17.18 -19.46 21.99
N VAL A 127 16.12 -20.19 21.69
CA VAL A 127 15.80 -20.64 20.32
C VAL A 127 15.53 -19.45 19.40
N LEU A 128 14.83 -18.43 19.89
CA LEU A 128 14.70 -17.18 19.16
C LEU A 128 16.07 -16.53 18.95
N ALA A 129 16.88 -16.39 20.01
CA ALA A 129 18.20 -15.77 19.95
C ALA A 129 19.19 -16.48 19.02
N GLU A 130 19.10 -17.80 18.91
CA GLU A 130 19.94 -18.60 18.04
C GLU A 130 19.46 -18.56 16.59
N LYS A 131 18.15 -18.68 16.35
CA LYS A 131 17.61 -18.93 15.00
C LYS A 131 16.96 -17.72 14.32
N ALA A 132 16.41 -16.80 15.10
CA ALA A 132 15.60 -15.69 14.59
C ALA A 132 16.31 -14.34 14.69
N LEU A 133 17.00 -14.09 15.80
CA LEU A 133 17.56 -12.77 16.12
C LEU A 133 18.84 -12.41 15.35
N PRO A 134 19.67 -13.35 14.84
CA PRO A 134 20.78 -12.99 13.94
C PRO A 134 20.32 -12.40 12.60
N ALA A 135 19.05 -12.59 12.23
CA ALA A 135 18.43 -12.00 11.04
C ALA A 135 17.82 -10.61 11.29
N ALA A 136 18.00 -10.03 12.50
CA ALA A 136 17.49 -8.71 12.83
C ALA A 136 18.02 -7.64 11.88
N ASN A 137 17.10 -6.93 11.24
CA ASN A 137 17.41 -5.87 10.30
C ASN A 137 17.58 -4.54 11.04
N LYS A 138 18.82 -4.03 11.05
CA LYS A 138 19.17 -2.73 11.66
C LYS A 138 18.33 -1.59 11.11
N GLU A 139 18.11 -1.60 9.80
CA GLU A 139 17.41 -0.54 9.08
C GLU A 139 15.98 -0.41 9.57
N LEU A 140 15.26 -1.53 9.78
CA LEU A 140 13.89 -1.51 10.28
C LEU A 140 13.79 -0.98 11.72
N MET A 141 14.79 -1.28 12.57
CA MET A 141 14.85 -0.72 13.92
C MET A 141 15.14 0.79 13.90
N ASP A 142 16.09 1.22 13.07
CA ASP A 142 16.43 2.64 12.93
C ASP A 142 15.25 3.44 12.35
N ILE A 143 14.52 2.86 11.37
CA ILE A 143 13.28 3.42 10.82
C ILE A 143 12.23 3.57 11.92
N ALA A 144 11.90 2.50 12.65
CA ALA A 144 10.88 2.57 13.70
C ALA A 144 11.22 3.61 14.78
N LYS A 145 12.51 3.75 15.11
CA LYS A 145 13.01 4.79 16.01
C LYS A 145 12.85 6.20 15.45
N ARG A 146 13.16 6.42 14.16
CA ARG A 146 12.95 7.72 13.48
C ARG A 146 11.47 8.09 13.44
N LEU A 147 10.62 7.12 13.15
CA LEU A 147 9.16 7.28 13.07
C LEU A 147 8.46 7.26 14.45
N GLY A 148 9.20 7.04 15.54
CA GLY A 148 8.68 7.22 16.91
C GLY A 148 7.82 6.08 17.46
N PHE A 149 7.92 4.86 16.93
CA PHE A 149 7.14 3.70 17.41
C PHE A 149 8.03 2.49 17.76
N LYS A 150 7.44 1.52 18.46
CA LYS A 150 8.13 0.29 18.86
C LYS A 150 7.80 -0.84 17.89
N PRO A 151 8.79 -1.40 17.19
CA PRO A 151 8.54 -2.49 16.26
C PRO A 151 8.36 -3.82 17.01
N THR A 152 7.68 -4.79 16.40
CA THR A 152 7.67 -6.15 16.93
C THR A 152 8.93 -6.92 16.52
N VAL A 153 9.30 -7.92 17.32
CA VAL A 153 10.49 -8.74 17.07
C VAL A 153 10.38 -9.43 15.72
N ALA A 154 9.20 -9.93 15.36
CA ALA A 154 9.04 -10.66 14.12
C ALA A 154 9.10 -9.76 12.88
N VAL A 155 8.66 -8.49 12.96
CA VAL A 155 8.83 -7.54 11.85
C VAL A 155 10.30 -7.15 11.67
N VAL A 156 11.04 -6.89 12.75
CA VAL A 156 12.47 -6.52 12.60
C VAL A 156 13.35 -7.68 12.20
N THR A 157 13.03 -8.93 12.57
CA THR A 157 13.84 -10.09 12.19
C THR A 157 13.43 -10.72 10.87
N GLN A 158 12.21 -10.47 10.38
CA GLN A 158 11.64 -11.12 9.19
C GLN A 158 11.77 -12.65 9.20
N SER A 159 11.94 -13.25 10.38
CA SER A 159 12.32 -14.65 10.50
C SER A 159 11.12 -15.53 10.84
N ALA A 160 11.04 -16.71 10.20
CA ALA A 160 9.97 -17.66 10.42
C ALA A 160 9.77 -18.05 11.91
N PRO A 161 10.84 -18.28 12.71
CA PRO A 161 10.67 -18.61 14.13
C PRO A 161 10.07 -17.49 14.98
N ALA A 162 10.47 -16.23 14.76
CA ALA A 162 9.89 -15.09 15.47
C ALA A 162 8.41 -14.93 15.13
N LYS A 163 8.08 -15.07 13.85
CA LYS A 163 6.70 -14.99 13.36
C LYS A 163 5.79 -16.05 13.97
N ILE A 164 6.21 -17.31 13.97
CA ILE A 164 5.44 -18.43 14.55
C ILE A 164 5.23 -18.17 16.04
N THR A 165 6.30 -17.75 16.73
CA THR A 165 6.24 -17.50 18.17
C THR A 165 5.23 -16.39 18.49
N GLU A 166 5.28 -15.25 17.79
CA GLU A 166 4.29 -14.18 17.98
C GLU A 166 2.87 -14.64 17.67
N GLN A 167 2.66 -15.42 16.61
CA GLN A 167 1.34 -15.92 16.25
C GLN A 167 0.76 -16.88 17.31
N VAL A 168 1.60 -17.73 17.89
CA VAL A 168 1.21 -18.63 18.99
C VAL A 168 0.91 -17.82 20.26
N LEU A 169 1.79 -16.88 20.62
CA LEU A 169 1.64 -16.03 21.79
C LEU A 169 0.41 -15.12 21.70
N ALA A 170 0.13 -14.56 20.52
CA ALA A 170 -1.06 -13.74 20.24
C ALA A 170 -2.38 -14.50 20.36
N ASN A 171 -2.36 -15.84 20.39
CA ASN A 171 -3.57 -16.67 20.51
C ASN A 171 -3.63 -17.48 21.81
N THR A 172 -2.55 -17.50 22.59
CA THR A 172 -2.48 -18.23 23.86
C THR A 172 -3.06 -17.37 25.00
N PRO A 173 -3.92 -17.90 25.87
CA PRO A 173 -4.44 -17.16 27.04
C PRO A 173 -3.32 -16.53 27.87
N PHE A 174 -3.58 -15.36 28.45
CA PHE A 174 -2.64 -14.55 29.25
C PHE A 174 -1.43 -13.94 28.51
N SER A 175 -0.91 -14.56 27.43
CA SER A 175 0.09 -13.93 26.55
C SER A 175 -0.55 -13.12 25.42
N ALA A 176 -1.75 -13.54 24.96
CA ALA A 176 -2.45 -12.96 23.83
C ALA A 176 -2.67 -11.46 23.98
N GLY A 177 -3.02 -10.99 25.18
CA GLY A 177 -3.23 -9.57 25.45
C GLY A 177 -1.95 -8.76 25.21
N VAL A 178 -0.81 -9.21 25.74
CA VAL A 178 0.48 -8.50 25.60
C VAL A 178 0.96 -8.50 24.15
N THR A 179 0.92 -9.66 23.47
CA THR A 179 1.40 -9.74 22.09
C THR A 179 0.46 -9.04 21.10
N ARG A 180 -0.88 -9.15 21.27
CA ARG A 180 -1.83 -8.40 20.44
C ARG A 180 -1.69 -6.90 20.68
N GLN A 181 -1.46 -6.47 21.92
CA GLN A 181 -1.20 -5.06 22.22
C GLN A 181 0.08 -4.59 21.53
N ALA A 182 1.19 -5.33 21.62
CA ALA A 182 2.44 -4.94 20.95
C ALA A 182 2.29 -4.83 19.43
N ILE A 183 1.57 -5.76 18.80
CA ILE A 183 1.24 -5.68 17.37
C ILE A 183 0.33 -4.47 17.09
N ALA A 184 -0.68 -4.23 17.93
CA ALA A 184 -1.58 -3.09 17.78
C ALA A 184 -0.84 -1.75 17.93
N ASP A 185 0.02 -1.61 18.94
CA ASP A 185 0.86 -0.44 19.20
C ASP A 185 1.82 -0.17 18.03
N GLU A 186 2.39 -1.22 17.42
CA GLU A 186 3.21 -1.10 16.21
C GLU A 186 2.39 -0.56 15.02
N HIS A 187 1.23 -1.16 14.76
CA HIS A 187 0.35 -0.73 13.67
C HIS A 187 -0.18 0.69 13.90
N GLU A 188 -0.57 1.04 15.12
CA GLU A 188 -1.03 2.37 15.51
C GLU A 188 0.09 3.40 15.41
N GLY A 189 1.31 3.07 15.86
CA GLY A 189 2.47 3.94 15.75
C GLY A 189 2.87 4.22 14.29
N LEU A 190 2.88 3.19 13.44
CA LEU A 190 3.13 3.36 12.01
C LEU A 190 2.00 4.15 11.33
N ALA A 191 0.75 3.92 11.71
CA ALA A 191 -0.40 4.70 11.22
C ALA A 191 -0.36 6.15 11.69
N ALA A 192 0.12 6.42 12.90
CA ALA A 192 0.31 7.75 13.45
C ALA A 192 1.42 8.51 12.70
N ALA A 193 2.56 7.87 12.46
CA ALA A 193 3.65 8.44 11.66
C ALA A 193 3.20 8.75 10.22
N PHE A 194 2.42 7.84 9.60
CA PHE A 194 1.80 8.12 8.32
C PHE A 194 0.78 9.27 8.41
N GLY A 195 -0.04 9.31 9.45
CA GLY A 195 -1.05 10.34 9.67
C GLY A 195 -0.46 11.74 9.88
N GLU A 196 0.69 11.84 10.55
CA GLU A 196 1.42 13.10 10.72
C GLU A 196 1.87 13.67 9.37
N MET A 197 2.37 12.83 8.46
CA MET A 197 2.74 13.26 7.11
C MET A 197 1.53 13.49 6.19
N ALA A 198 0.52 12.64 6.28
CA ALA A 198 -0.66 12.72 5.43
C ALA A 198 -1.63 13.83 5.84
N GLY A 199 -1.54 14.31 7.08
CA GLY A 199 -2.40 15.35 7.64
C GLY A 199 -3.88 15.00 7.65
N GLU A 200 -4.69 16.03 7.91
CA GLU A 200 -6.14 15.93 7.83
C GLU A 200 -6.60 15.68 6.39
N SER A 201 -7.65 14.89 6.22
CA SER A 201 -8.21 14.63 4.89
C SER A 201 -8.88 15.91 4.40
N PRO A 202 -8.47 16.46 3.24
CA PRO A 202 -9.21 17.56 2.65
C PRO A 202 -10.62 17.08 2.25
N ASP A 203 -11.59 17.98 2.29
CA ASP A 203 -12.91 17.68 1.74
C ASP A 203 -12.79 17.50 0.22
N SER A 204 -13.23 16.36 -0.29
CA SER A 204 -13.03 16.00 -1.70
C SER A 204 -13.78 16.93 -2.66
N SER A 205 -14.92 17.48 -2.25
CA SER A 205 -15.70 18.40 -3.06
C SER A 205 -15.05 19.78 -3.07
N GLN A 206 -14.57 20.25 -1.92
CA GLN A 206 -13.86 21.52 -1.79
C GLN A 206 -12.53 21.47 -2.54
N LEU A 207 -11.72 20.42 -2.36
CA LEU A 207 -10.46 20.26 -3.08
C LEU A 207 -10.69 20.20 -4.60
N GLY A 208 -11.74 19.50 -5.05
CA GLY A 208 -12.14 19.51 -6.45
C GLY A 208 -12.50 20.90 -6.97
N TYR A 209 -13.18 21.71 -6.15
CA TYR A 209 -13.55 23.09 -6.48
C TYR A 209 -12.32 24.00 -6.57
N ASP A 210 -11.45 23.96 -5.56
CA ASP A 210 -10.26 24.79 -5.46
C ASP A 210 -9.30 24.54 -6.64
N ILE A 211 -9.14 23.26 -7.02
CA ILE A 211 -8.36 22.88 -8.20
C ILE A 211 -9.00 23.46 -9.47
N GLN A 212 -10.32 23.35 -9.64
CA GLN A 212 -10.99 23.91 -10.82
C GLN A 212 -10.88 25.43 -10.90
N GLU A 213 -11.07 26.11 -9.78
CA GLU A 213 -11.00 27.56 -9.69
C GLU A 213 -9.59 28.05 -10.07
N GLN A 214 -8.54 27.51 -9.44
CA GLN A 214 -7.17 27.93 -9.72
C GLN A 214 -6.70 27.56 -11.13
N VAL A 215 -7.16 26.42 -11.67
CA VAL A 215 -6.91 26.08 -13.09
C VAL A 215 -7.61 27.07 -14.02
N LYS A 216 -8.86 27.48 -13.73
CA LYS A 216 -9.57 28.50 -14.53
C LYS A 216 -8.86 29.85 -14.45
N ASP A 217 -8.44 30.26 -13.27
CA ASP A 217 -7.75 31.52 -13.04
C ASP A 217 -6.40 31.55 -13.74
N SER A 218 -5.64 30.46 -13.69
CA SER A 218 -4.39 30.31 -14.44
C SER A 218 -4.61 30.40 -15.95
N ILE A 219 -5.66 29.76 -16.49
CA ILE A 219 -6.04 29.90 -17.90
C ILE A 219 -6.38 31.36 -18.24
N GLN A 220 -7.08 32.07 -17.37
CA GLN A 220 -7.44 33.47 -17.59
C GLN A 220 -6.20 34.39 -17.53
N ALA A 221 -5.31 34.16 -16.56
CA ALA A 221 -4.05 34.89 -16.43
C ALA A 221 -3.18 34.73 -17.68
N ILE A 222 -3.04 33.49 -18.17
CA ILE A 222 -2.31 33.19 -19.42
C ILE A 222 -2.92 33.95 -20.61
N LYS A 223 -4.25 33.98 -20.73
CA LYS A 223 -4.94 34.75 -21.79
C LYS A 223 -4.68 36.25 -21.67
N SER A 224 -4.69 36.78 -20.44
CA SER A 224 -4.38 38.18 -20.15
C SER A 224 -2.96 38.53 -20.54
N ASP A 225 -1.98 37.72 -20.13
CA ASP A 225 -0.55 37.93 -20.42
C ASP A 225 -0.29 37.94 -21.93
N VAL A 226 -0.89 36.99 -22.66
CA VAL A 226 -0.77 36.94 -24.13
C VAL A 226 -1.44 38.16 -24.78
N SER A 227 -2.60 38.61 -24.27
CA SER A 227 -3.25 39.83 -24.73
C SER A 227 -2.34 41.05 -24.53
N ASP A 228 -1.70 41.18 -23.36
CA ASP A 228 -0.76 42.25 -23.05
C ASP A 228 0.49 42.22 -23.94
N MET A 229 0.96 41.03 -24.34
CA MET A 229 2.04 40.90 -25.32
C MET A 229 1.61 41.43 -26.69
N TYR A 230 0.39 41.11 -27.13
CA TYR A 230 -0.15 41.70 -28.36
C TYR A 230 -0.29 43.21 -28.24
N ASP A 231 -0.82 43.75 -27.14
CA ASP A 231 -0.97 45.20 -26.96
C ASP A 231 0.37 45.95 -26.94
N ARG A 232 1.41 45.33 -26.40
CA ARG A 232 2.80 45.85 -26.49
C ARG A 232 3.26 46.00 -27.94
N ALA A 233 2.89 45.08 -28.84
CA ALA A 233 3.22 45.20 -30.27
C ALA A 233 2.56 46.43 -30.92
N PHE A 234 1.35 46.81 -30.50
CA PHE A 234 0.65 47.98 -31.08
C PHE A 234 0.94 49.30 -30.37
N ARG A 235 1.68 49.30 -29.26
CA ARG A 235 1.96 50.52 -28.49
C ARG A 235 2.69 51.57 -29.35
N GLY A 236 2.05 52.73 -29.48
CA GLY A 236 2.54 53.84 -30.30
C GLY A 236 2.24 53.73 -31.79
N ILE A 237 1.38 52.79 -32.21
CA ILE A 237 0.89 52.67 -33.58
C ILE A 237 -0.59 53.08 -33.61
N SER A 238 -0.95 54.05 -34.45
CA SER A 238 -2.34 54.49 -34.59
C SER A 238 -3.22 53.37 -35.17
N GLY A 239 -4.22 52.95 -34.40
CA GLY A 239 -5.21 51.95 -34.79
C GLY A 239 -6.07 52.36 -36.00
N GLU A 240 -6.23 53.65 -36.24
CA GLU A 240 -6.97 54.22 -37.39
C GLU A 240 -6.18 54.17 -38.70
N SER A 241 -4.90 53.77 -38.64
CA SER A 241 -4.09 53.59 -39.84
C SER A 241 -4.73 52.56 -40.76
N LYS A 242 -5.09 52.96 -41.99
CA LYS A 242 -5.45 52.02 -43.04
C LYS A 242 -4.23 51.23 -43.49
N VAL A 243 -4.38 49.91 -43.57
CA VAL A 243 -3.34 48.98 -43.99
C VAL A 243 -3.88 48.04 -45.06
N PRO A 244 -3.08 47.67 -46.07
CA PRO A 244 -3.48 46.68 -47.07
C PRO A 244 -3.81 45.34 -46.42
N VAL A 245 -4.87 44.68 -46.88
CA VAL A 245 -5.28 43.34 -46.42
C VAL A 245 -5.10 42.29 -47.52
N SER A 246 -3.93 42.29 -48.17
CA SER A 246 -3.70 41.53 -49.40
C SER A 246 -3.77 40.01 -49.20
N ALA A 247 -3.26 39.48 -48.09
CA ALA A 247 -3.29 38.06 -47.80
C ALA A 247 -4.74 37.61 -47.51
N SER A 248 -5.44 38.33 -46.63
CA SER A 248 -6.83 38.06 -46.25
C SER A 248 -7.76 38.22 -47.44
N GLN A 249 -7.57 39.26 -48.26
CA GLN A 249 -8.36 39.45 -49.48
C GLN A 249 -8.18 38.29 -50.46
N LYS A 250 -6.95 37.82 -50.67
CA LYS A 250 -6.68 36.66 -51.52
C LYS A 250 -7.41 35.43 -51.00
N GLN A 251 -7.35 35.18 -49.70
CA GLN A 251 -8.01 34.04 -49.07
C GLN A 251 -9.54 34.13 -49.17
N LEU A 252 -10.12 35.28 -48.86
CA LEU A 252 -11.56 35.51 -48.94
C LEU A 252 -12.08 35.39 -50.39
N LYS A 253 -11.30 35.85 -51.38
CA LYS A 253 -11.64 35.64 -52.80
C LYS A 253 -11.64 34.16 -53.16
N ALA A 254 -10.66 33.38 -52.68
CA ALA A 254 -10.62 31.94 -52.92
C ALA A 254 -11.86 31.25 -52.33
N ILE A 255 -12.23 31.58 -51.10
CA ILE A 255 -13.44 31.06 -50.44
C ILE A 255 -14.71 31.46 -51.21
N ALA A 256 -14.85 32.74 -51.55
CA ALA A 256 -16.01 33.26 -52.27
C ALA A 256 -16.15 32.69 -53.70
N SER A 257 -15.06 32.23 -54.30
CA SER A 257 -15.06 31.72 -55.68
C SER A 257 -15.28 30.21 -55.77
N LYS A 258 -15.25 29.49 -54.64
CA LYS A 258 -15.22 28.01 -54.57
C LYS A 258 -16.36 27.32 -55.31
N TYR A 259 -17.55 27.92 -55.33
CA TYR A 259 -18.75 27.39 -56.00
C TYR A 259 -19.30 28.34 -57.06
N LYS A 260 -18.55 29.38 -57.45
CA LYS A 260 -19.08 30.48 -58.28
C LYS A 260 -19.62 30.04 -59.64
N ASP A 261 -19.06 28.96 -60.20
CA ASP A 261 -19.44 28.44 -61.52
C ASP A 261 -20.66 27.51 -61.49
N ASP A 262 -21.15 27.15 -60.30
CA ASP A 262 -22.37 26.37 -60.10
C ASP A 262 -23.35 27.16 -59.21
N PRO A 263 -24.37 27.82 -59.81
CA PRO A 263 -25.33 28.63 -59.06
C PRO A 263 -26.07 27.87 -57.96
N ALA A 264 -26.36 26.58 -58.17
CA ALA A 264 -27.08 25.76 -57.19
C ALA A 264 -26.19 25.44 -55.98
N LEU A 265 -24.92 25.07 -56.21
CA LEU A 265 -23.97 24.86 -55.12
C LEU A 265 -23.59 26.18 -54.43
N ASN A 266 -23.50 27.28 -55.16
CA ASN A 266 -23.19 28.58 -54.57
C ASN A 266 -24.30 29.10 -53.65
N ASP A 267 -25.57 28.86 -53.98
CA ASP A 267 -26.69 29.23 -53.12
C ASP A 267 -26.73 28.38 -51.82
N LEU A 268 -26.28 27.13 -51.89
CA LEU A 268 -26.28 26.20 -50.75
C LEU A 268 -25.03 26.31 -49.87
N PHE A 269 -23.85 26.47 -50.48
CA PHE A 269 -22.54 26.36 -49.80
C PHE A 269 -21.64 27.58 -49.99
N GLY A 270 -22.05 28.59 -50.78
CA GLY A 270 -21.29 29.81 -50.97
C GLY A 270 -21.33 30.71 -49.74
N SER A 271 -20.16 31.25 -49.36
CA SER A 271 -20.07 32.20 -48.24
C SER A 271 -20.35 33.64 -48.71
N LYS A 272 -21.51 34.17 -48.30
CA LYS A 272 -21.88 35.58 -48.50
C LYS A 272 -20.97 36.51 -47.72
N THR A 273 -20.53 36.07 -46.54
CA THR A 273 -19.58 36.81 -45.71
C THR A 273 -18.23 36.92 -46.39
N ALA A 274 -17.70 35.82 -46.95
CA ALA A 274 -16.45 35.85 -47.70
C ALA A 274 -16.53 36.79 -48.89
N ALA A 275 -17.61 36.73 -49.68
CA ALA A 275 -17.81 37.61 -50.83
C ALA A 275 -17.84 39.10 -50.43
N LYS A 276 -18.51 39.44 -49.32
CA LYS A 276 -18.58 40.81 -48.80
C LYS A 276 -17.23 41.32 -48.32
N LEU A 277 -16.48 40.49 -47.58
CA LEU A 277 -15.17 40.86 -47.04
C LEU A 277 -14.08 40.88 -48.13
N ALA A 278 -14.16 40.03 -49.15
CA ALA A 278 -13.23 39.99 -50.29
C ALA A 278 -13.17 41.30 -51.09
N GLY A 279 -14.22 42.13 -51.03
CA GLY A 279 -14.27 43.46 -51.63
C GLY A 279 -13.39 44.50 -50.92
N GLN A 280 -12.99 44.26 -49.67
CA GLN A 280 -12.15 45.17 -48.91
C GLN A 280 -10.69 45.05 -49.36
N LYS A 281 -10.06 46.17 -49.72
CA LYS A 281 -8.64 46.25 -50.10
C LYS A 281 -7.75 46.69 -48.92
N ASP A 282 -8.32 47.50 -48.03
CA ASP A 282 -7.63 48.08 -46.90
C ASP A 282 -8.60 48.17 -45.70
N MET A 283 -8.07 48.00 -44.50
CA MET A 283 -8.82 48.11 -43.24
C MET A 283 -8.03 48.95 -42.25
N THR A 284 -8.72 49.56 -41.28
CA THR A 284 -8.02 50.14 -40.12
C THR A 284 -7.33 49.02 -39.36
N LEU A 285 -6.16 49.28 -38.79
CA LEU A 285 -5.41 48.30 -38.02
C LEU A 285 -6.23 47.77 -36.84
N SER A 286 -7.02 48.62 -36.18
CA SER A 286 -8.00 48.21 -35.16
C SER A 286 -9.08 47.28 -35.73
N GLY A 287 -9.62 47.59 -36.91
CA GLY A 287 -10.61 46.73 -37.57
C GLY A 287 -10.04 45.36 -37.93
N LEU A 288 -8.78 45.32 -38.38
CA LEU A 288 -8.08 44.08 -38.71
C LEU A 288 -7.83 43.21 -37.46
N ARG A 289 -7.40 43.83 -36.35
CA ARG A 289 -7.25 43.14 -35.05
C ARG A 289 -8.58 42.58 -34.55
N ASN A 290 -9.64 43.38 -34.58
CA ASN A 290 -10.96 42.96 -34.12
C ASN A 290 -11.51 41.82 -34.97
N LEU A 291 -11.34 41.87 -36.30
CA LEU A 291 -11.76 40.79 -37.19
C LEU A 291 -10.96 39.50 -36.92
N ARG A 292 -9.64 39.60 -36.68
CA ARG A 292 -8.82 38.45 -36.27
C ARG A 292 -9.31 37.84 -34.96
N SER A 293 -9.57 38.66 -33.94
CA SER A 293 -10.07 38.19 -32.65
C SER A 293 -11.44 37.52 -32.77
N GLN A 294 -12.39 38.11 -33.51
CA GLN A 294 -13.70 37.49 -33.76
C GLN A 294 -13.58 36.18 -34.56
N THR A 295 -12.66 36.11 -35.52
CA THR A 295 -12.38 34.87 -36.26
C THR A 295 -11.80 33.81 -35.33
N GLY A 296 -10.89 34.18 -34.42
CA GLY A 296 -10.35 33.27 -33.40
C GLY A 296 -11.43 32.76 -32.45
N GLN A 297 -12.33 33.63 -31.99
CA GLN A 297 -13.48 33.25 -31.17
C GLN A 297 -14.43 32.30 -31.94
N ALA A 298 -14.66 32.55 -33.23
CA ALA A 298 -15.47 31.66 -34.06
C ALA A 298 -14.88 30.25 -34.17
N ILE A 299 -13.55 30.13 -34.25
CA ILE A 299 -12.84 28.84 -34.24
C ILE A 299 -12.99 28.13 -32.89
N ALA A 300 -12.92 28.86 -31.78
CA ALA A 300 -12.95 28.28 -30.43
C ALA A 300 -14.35 27.87 -29.97
N GLU A 301 -15.37 28.70 -30.24
CA GLU A 301 -16.73 28.55 -29.72
C GLU A 301 -17.74 28.06 -30.77
N GLY A 302 -17.34 27.99 -32.04
CA GLY A 302 -18.13 27.43 -33.14
C GLY A 302 -19.36 28.23 -33.54
N ASN A 303 -19.59 29.45 -33.01
CA ASN A 303 -20.90 30.14 -33.16
C ASN A 303 -20.85 31.68 -33.19
N VAL A 304 -19.90 32.28 -33.91
CA VAL A 304 -19.96 33.72 -34.18
C VAL A 304 -20.95 34.01 -35.31
N LYS A 305 -22.10 34.60 -34.98
CA LYS A 305 -23.21 34.90 -35.93
C LYS A 305 -22.74 35.61 -37.21
N ALA A 306 -21.71 36.45 -37.12
CA ALA A 306 -21.17 37.22 -38.24
C ALA A 306 -20.30 36.39 -39.21
N LEU A 307 -19.83 35.21 -38.82
CA LEU A 307 -18.92 34.35 -39.59
C LEU A 307 -19.48 32.92 -39.78
N LYS A 308 -20.76 32.71 -39.50
CA LYS A 308 -21.41 31.39 -39.42
C LYS A 308 -21.48 30.61 -40.74
N ASP A 309 -21.29 31.27 -41.87
CA ASP A 309 -21.29 30.67 -43.21
C ASP A 309 -19.89 30.28 -43.70
N LEU A 310 -18.88 30.37 -42.82
CA LEU A 310 -17.54 29.86 -43.03
C LEU A 310 -17.36 28.55 -42.26
N SER A 311 -16.77 27.56 -42.92
CA SER A 311 -16.37 26.31 -42.25
C SER A 311 -15.16 26.53 -41.33
N ASP A 312 -14.93 25.63 -40.36
CA ASP A 312 -13.77 25.68 -39.46
C ASP A 312 -12.42 25.77 -40.20
N GLY A 313 -12.30 25.06 -41.33
CA GLY A 313 -11.12 25.12 -42.19
C GLY A 313 -10.91 26.51 -42.80
N GLU A 314 -11.99 27.13 -43.26
CA GLU A 314 -11.98 28.47 -43.86
C GLU A 314 -11.72 29.55 -42.79
N LEU A 315 -12.27 29.39 -41.58
CA LEU A 315 -11.98 30.26 -40.44
C LEU A 315 -10.50 30.21 -40.05
N LYS A 316 -9.89 29.02 -39.98
CA LYS A 316 -8.46 28.86 -39.69
C LYS A 316 -7.58 29.51 -40.77
N GLN A 317 -7.93 29.31 -42.04
CA GLN A 317 -7.24 29.96 -43.16
C GLN A 317 -7.36 31.49 -43.09
N LEU A 318 -8.57 31.99 -42.82
CA LEU A 318 -8.83 33.42 -42.65
C LEU A 318 -8.01 33.99 -41.48
N TYR A 319 -8.02 33.34 -40.32
CA TYR A 319 -7.24 33.75 -39.13
C TYR A 319 -5.74 33.85 -39.44
N GLY A 320 -5.18 32.86 -40.15
CA GLY A 320 -3.79 32.89 -40.59
C GLY A 320 -3.50 34.06 -41.54
N SER A 321 -4.37 34.28 -42.52
CA SER A 321 -4.21 35.39 -43.48
C SER A 321 -4.34 36.78 -42.84
N LEU A 322 -5.24 36.94 -41.85
CA LEU A 322 -5.39 38.17 -41.07
C LEU A 322 -4.14 38.44 -40.23
N SER A 323 -3.56 37.40 -39.63
CA SER A 323 -2.32 37.50 -38.87
C SER A 323 -1.15 37.95 -39.75
N GLU A 324 -1.05 37.45 -40.98
CA GLU A 324 0.00 37.85 -41.94
C GLU A 324 -0.15 39.32 -42.40
N ASP A 325 -1.38 39.78 -42.63
CA ASP A 325 -1.63 41.20 -42.96
C ASP A 325 -1.27 42.12 -41.78
N ILE A 326 -1.64 41.76 -40.55
CA ILE A 326 -1.24 42.50 -39.34
C ILE A 326 0.28 42.56 -39.23
N LYS A 327 0.94 41.41 -39.39
CA LYS A 327 2.40 41.29 -39.29
C LYS A 327 3.10 42.14 -40.34
N SER A 328 2.62 42.12 -41.58
CA SER A 328 3.11 42.95 -42.68
C SER A 328 2.92 44.45 -42.40
N ALA A 329 1.77 44.83 -41.85
CA ALA A 329 1.48 46.19 -41.43
C ALA A 329 2.43 46.66 -40.30
N LEU A 330 2.66 45.82 -39.29
CA LEU A 330 3.57 46.11 -38.19
C LEU A 330 5.01 46.25 -38.69
N ARG A 331 5.48 45.34 -39.55
CA ARG A 331 6.84 45.41 -40.15
C ARG A 331 7.06 46.72 -40.90
N SER A 332 6.06 47.15 -41.66
CA SER A 332 6.12 48.38 -42.47
C SER A 332 6.13 49.65 -41.62
N LYS A 333 5.45 49.63 -40.46
CA LYS A 333 5.34 50.81 -39.57
C LYS A 333 6.45 50.88 -38.52
N LYS A 334 6.78 49.75 -37.89
CA LYS A 334 7.73 49.64 -36.79
C LYS A 334 8.28 48.20 -36.72
N PRO A 335 9.47 47.91 -37.27
CA PRO A 335 10.03 46.56 -37.28
C PRO A 335 10.14 45.89 -35.90
N SER A 336 10.36 46.66 -34.83
CA SER A 336 10.36 46.13 -33.46
C SER A 336 8.98 45.68 -32.97
N ALA A 337 7.89 46.30 -33.45
CA ALA A 337 6.53 45.84 -33.16
C ALA A 337 6.25 44.47 -33.78
N ALA A 338 6.77 44.21 -34.98
CA ALA A 338 6.62 42.91 -35.62
C ALA A 338 7.34 41.79 -34.84
N LYS A 339 8.47 42.08 -34.20
CA LYS A 339 9.15 41.11 -33.32
C LYS A 339 8.33 40.79 -32.07
N LEU A 340 7.79 41.82 -31.40
CA LEU A 340 6.89 41.63 -30.25
C LEU A 340 5.64 40.83 -30.61
N TRP A 341 5.10 41.06 -31.82
CA TRP A 341 3.99 40.27 -32.34
C TRP A 341 4.37 38.80 -32.54
N GLU A 342 5.53 38.52 -33.14
CA GLU A 342 6.02 37.14 -33.32
C GLU A 342 6.28 36.44 -31.98
N GLU A 343 6.74 37.16 -30.95
CA GLU A 343 6.85 36.67 -29.58
C GLU A 343 5.48 36.33 -28.99
N ALA A 344 4.48 37.22 -29.17
CA ALA A 344 3.11 36.99 -28.73
C ALA A 344 2.47 35.78 -29.43
N ASP A 345 2.68 35.60 -30.74
CA ASP A 345 2.19 34.44 -31.49
C ASP A 345 2.80 33.12 -30.97
N ARG A 346 4.10 33.10 -30.64
CA ARG A 346 4.75 31.93 -30.03
C ARG A 346 4.19 31.64 -28.65
N ALA A 347 4.03 32.66 -27.81
CA ALA A 347 3.44 32.52 -26.49
C ALA A 347 1.99 32.03 -26.55
N TYR A 348 1.20 32.54 -27.50
CA TYR A 348 -0.16 32.08 -27.74
C TYR A 348 -0.20 30.59 -28.13
N ALA A 349 0.65 30.15 -29.06
CA ALA A 349 0.68 28.75 -29.47
C ALA A 349 0.98 27.80 -28.30
N LEU A 350 1.98 28.13 -27.47
CA LEU A 350 2.31 27.37 -26.25
C LEU A 350 1.18 27.42 -25.21
N SER A 351 0.54 28.58 -25.06
CA SER A 351 -0.59 28.75 -24.14
C SER A 351 -1.80 27.89 -24.51
N MET A 352 -2.06 27.71 -25.81
CA MET A 352 -3.18 26.91 -26.31
C MET A 352 -2.99 25.43 -25.99
N GLU A 353 -1.76 24.91 -26.14
CA GLU A 353 -1.44 23.53 -25.77
C GLU A 353 -1.63 23.30 -24.27
N ARG A 354 -1.09 24.20 -23.43
CA ARG A 354 -1.27 24.13 -21.97
C ARG A 354 -2.75 24.25 -21.58
N GLN A 355 -3.49 25.18 -22.18
CA GLN A 355 -4.92 25.37 -21.92
C GLN A 355 -5.73 24.14 -22.30
N GLN A 356 -5.48 23.53 -23.47
CA GLN A 356 -6.18 22.33 -23.91
C GLN A 356 -5.92 21.16 -22.96
N MET A 357 -4.66 20.98 -22.54
CA MET A 357 -4.29 19.96 -21.56
C MET A 357 -4.99 20.18 -20.21
N MET A 358 -4.94 21.39 -19.66
CA MET A 358 -5.57 21.70 -18.37
C MET A 358 -7.10 21.58 -18.44
N THR A 359 -7.72 22.07 -19.51
CA THR A 359 -9.18 22.00 -19.71
C THR A 359 -9.62 20.55 -19.90
N GLY A 360 -8.95 19.83 -20.78
CA GLY A 360 -9.26 18.44 -21.12
C GLY A 360 -8.93 17.43 -20.03
N LYS A 361 -8.17 17.82 -18.99
CA LYS A 361 -7.90 16.97 -17.81
C LYS A 361 -8.71 17.41 -16.60
N PHE A 362 -8.59 18.66 -16.18
CA PHE A 362 -9.08 19.12 -14.87
C PHE A 362 -10.45 19.78 -14.94
N LEU A 363 -10.89 20.24 -16.11
CA LEU A 363 -12.21 20.84 -16.29
C LEU A 363 -13.19 19.88 -16.98
N THR A 364 -12.94 18.57 -16.85
CA THR A 364 -13.77 17.50 -17.43
C THR A 364 -14.98 17.20 -16.55
N GLY A 365 -16.03 18.00 -16.68
CA GLY A 365 -17.26 17.81 -15.93
C GLY A 365 -18.03 19.10 -15.74
N LYS A 366 -19.27 19.00 -15.27
CA LYS A 366 -20.08 20.19 -14.93
C LYS A 366 -19.84 20.66 -13.49
N ASP A 367 -19.19 19.85 -12.67
CA ASP A 367 -19.07 20.01 -11.22
C ASP A 367 -17.66 19.71 -10.69
N ALA A 368 -17.39 20.17 -9.45
CA ALA A 368 -16.11 20.02 -8.74
C ALA A 368 -15.64 18.55 -8.63
N THR A 369 -16.59 17.62 -8.58
CA THR A 369 -16.36 16.17 -8.55
C THR A 369 -15.55 15.67 -9.75
N GLY A 370 -15.71 16.30 -10.92
CA GLY A 370 -15.00 15.92 -12.15
C GLY A 370 -13.48 16.11 -12.04
N ALA A 371 -13.05 17.26 -11.51
CA ALA A 371 -11.62 17.57 -11.35
C ALA A 371 -10.95 16.64 -10.35
N TYR A 372 -11.60 16.46 -9.20
CA TYR A 372 -11.13 15.55 -8.17
C TYR A 372 -10.98 14.12 -8.71
N ASN A 373 -12.00 13.59 -9.40
CA ASN A 373 -11.96 12.25 -9.98
C ASN A 373 -10.94 12.12 -11.14
N ALA A 374 -10.67 13.20 -11.86
CA ALA A 374 -9.65 13.21 -12.90
C ALA A 374 -8.24 12.96 -12.31
N ILE A 375 -8.00 13.44 -11.10
CA ILE A 375 -6.71 13.32 -10.40
C ILE A 375 -6.66 12.02 -9.59
N PHE A 376 -7.62 11.82 -8.68
CA PHE A 376 -7.56 10.76 -7.67
C PHE A 376 -8.40 9.51 -8.02
N GLY A 377 -9.24 9.60 -9.05
CA GLY A 377 -10.28 8.59 -9.29
C GLY A 377 -11.46 8.72 -8.32
N ALA A 378 -12.50 7.92 -8.56
CA ALA A 378 -13.68 7.91 -7.71
C ALA A 378 -13.32 7.55 -6.24
N SER A 379 -14.01 8.14 -5.27
CA SER A 379 -13.73 7.96 -3.83
C SER A 379 -13.88 6.54 -3.33
N ASP A 380 -14.71 5.74 -3.99
CA ASP A 380 -14.98 4.33 -3.72
C ASP A 380 -14.01 3.38 -4.48
N LYS A 381 -13.13 3.91 -5.33
CA LYS A 381 -12.17 3.13 -6.12
C LYS A 381 -10.77 3.20 -5.52
N GLY A 382 -9.97 2.17 -5.83
CA GLY A 382 -8.59 2.07 -5.39
C GLY A 382 -7.69 3.20 -5.93
N PHE A 383 -6.49 3.28 -5.36
CA PHE A 383 -5.47 4.29 -5.70
C PHE A 383 -5.23 4.41 -7.22
N LYS A 384 -5.24 5.66 -7.70
CA LYS A 384 -4.91 6.03 -9.08
C LYS A 384 -3.57 6.78 -9.09
N THR A 385 -2.64 6.32 -9.92
CA THR A 385 -1.36 7.00 -10.12
C THR A 385 -1.54 8.27 -10.96
N LEU A 386 -0.73 9.28 -10.67
CA LEU A 386 -0.60 10.49 -11.49
C LEU A 386 0.43 10.26 -12.59
N SER A 387 0.31 10.96 -13.72
CA SER A 387 1.43 11.08 -14.67
C SER A 387 2.35 12.23 -14.24
N LYS A 388 3.63 12.17 -14.62
CA LYS A 388 4.60 13.22 -14.31
C LYS A 388 4.13 14.59 -14.81
N GLU A 389 3.66 14.66 -16.05
CA GLU A 389 3.18 15.91 -16.67
C GLU A 389 1.93 16.46 -15.95
N THR A 390 1.14 15.57 -15.35
CA THR A 390 -0.05 15.97 -14.58
C THR A 390 0.37 16.55 -13.23
N ALA A 391 1.34 15.93 -12.55
CA ALA A 391 1.88 16.44 -11.30
C ALA A 391 2.59 17.79 -11.51
N GLU A 392 3.45 17.91 -12.52
CA GLU A 392 4.10 19.17 -12.92
C GLU A 392 3.10 20.28 -13.22
N SER A 393 2.09 19.97 -14.04
CA SER A 393 1.06 20.94 -14.40
C SER A 393 0.27 21.44 -13.19
N LEU A 394 -0.05 20.56 -12.25
CA LEU A 394 -0.75 20.94 -11.02
C LEU A 394 0.15 21.77 -10.10
N ARG A 395 1.39 21.34 -9.84
CA ARG A 395 2.35 22.08 -9.02
C ARG A 395 2.58 23.50 -9.54
N ASP A 396 2.73 23.65 -10.84
CA ASP A 396 3.02 24.94 -11.48
C ASP A 396 1.76 25.83 -11.64
N THR A 397 0.58 25.32 -11.30
CA THR A 397 -0.71 26.01 -11.48
C THR A 397 -1.38 26.33 -10.15
N LEU A 398 -1.25 25.44 -9.17
CA LEU A 398 -1.90 25.56 -7.88
C LEU A 398 -1.05 26.40 -6.91
N SER A 399 -1.75 27.15 -6.06
CA SER A 399 -1.17 27.74 -4.86
C SER A 399 -0.52 26.68 -3.97
N PRO A 400 0.50 27.06 -3.16
CA PRO A 400 1.15 26.13 -2.23
C PRO A 400 0.17 25.40 -1.30
N GLU A 401 -0.87 26.08 -0.84
CA GLU A 401 -1.88 25.51 0.06
C GLU A 401 -2.70 24.39 -0.61
N VAL A 402 -3.24 24.65 -1.81
CA VAL A 402 -4.04 23.66 -2.54
C VAL A 402 -3.17 22.53 -3.08
N TRP A 403 -1.91 22.82 -3.42
CA TRP A 403 -0.96 21.77 -3.76
C TRP A 403 -0.65 20.85 -2.57
N ASP A 404 -0.54 21.41 -1.35
CA ASP A 404 -0.38 20.61 -0.15
C ASP A 404 -1.58 19.70 0.11
N ASP A 405 -2.81 20.19 -0.11
CA ASP A 405 -4.02 19.36 -0.08
C ASP A 405 -3.99 18.24 -1.12
N VAL A 406 -3.48 18.51 -2.32
CA VAL A 406 -3.30 17.48 -3.35
C VAL A 406 -2.29 16.41 -2.90
N LYS A 407 -1.14 16.81 -2.34
CA LYS A 407 -0.14 15.86 -1.79
C LYS A 407 -0.75 15.00 -0.69
N ARG A 408 -1.46 15.62 0.26
CA ARG A 408 -2.12 14.94 1.39
C ARG A 408 -3.15 13.94 0.90
N GLU A 409 -4.04 14.34 -0.01
CA GLU A 409 -5.03 13.41 -0.57
C GLU A 409 -4.37 12.29 -1.38
N PHE A 410 -3.34 12.60 -2.18
CA PHE A 410 -2.59 11.60 -2.92
C PHE A 410 -1.96 10.55 -1.99
N LEU A 411 -1.35 11.00 -0.89
CA LEU A 411 -0.76 10.15 0.11
C LEU A 411 -1.81 9.30 0.84
N ARG A 412 -2.90 9.90 1.32
CA ARG A 412 -4.02 9.19 1.96
C ARG A 412 -4.61 8.12 1.06
N ARG A 413 -4.79 8.43 -0.23
CA ARG A 413 -5.29 7.48 -1.23
C ARG A 413 -4.34 6.29 -1.41
N MET A 414 -3.04 6.53 -1.29
CA MET A 414 -2.03 5.49 -1.38
C MET A 414 -2.11 4.48 -0.22
N GLY A 415 -2.40 4.97 0.99
CA GLY A 415 -2.50 4.15 2.20
C GLY A 415 -3.86 3.47 2.46
N LYS A 416 -4.91 3.78 1.68
CA LYS A 416 -6.25 3.21 1.89
C LYS A 416 -6.37 1.78 1.35
N SER A 417 -6.92 0.87 2.17
CA SER A 417 -7.32 -0.48 1.75
C SER A 417 -8.64 -0.45 0.95
N THR A 418 -8.77 -1.35 -0.04
CA THR A 418 -10.02 -1.57 -0.80
C THR A 418 -10.95 -2.61 -0.15
N ALA A 419 -10.52 -3.28 0.93
CA ALA A 419 -11.32 -4.27 1.65
C ALA A 419 -12.03 -3.64 2.86
N ALA A 420 -13.32 -3.94 3.00
CA ALA A 420 -14.32 -3.23 3.81
C ALA A 420 -13.97 -3.04 5.31
N ASN A 421 -13.61 -1.81 5.69
CA ASN A 421 -14.21 -0.97 6.75
C ASN A 421 -13.19 0.10 7.17
N GLY A 422 -13.57 1.38 6.98
CA GLY A 422 -12.88 2.54 7.58
C GLY A 422 -11.69 3.06 6.78
N GLY A 423 -11.61 4.37 6.58
CA GLY A 423 -10.50 5.06 5.91
C GLY A 423 -9.19 5.08 6.71
N GLU A 424 -8.87 3.98 7.39
CA GLU A 424 -7.66 3.77 8.18
C GLU A 424 -6.49 3.35 7.29
N PHE A 425 -5.29 3.69 7.73
CA PHE A 425 -4.05 3.38 7.03
C PHE A 425 -3.79 1.87 6.99
N SER A 426 -3.46 1.36 5.79
CA SER A 426 -3.05 -0.02 5.57
C SER A 426 -1.59 -0.05 5.08
N PRO A 427 -0.65 -0.57 5.89
CA PRO A 427 0.76 -0.70 5.48
C PRO A 427 0.89 -1.49 4.18
N SER A 428 0.15 -2.59 4.06
CA SER A 428 0.14 -3.44 2.86
C SER A 428 -0.38 -2.72 1.62
N ALA A 429 -1.43 -1.90 1.74
CA ALA A 429 -1.92 -1.10 0.62
C ALA A 429 -0.90 -0.02 0.24
N PHE A 430 -0.36 0.69 1.24
CA PHE A 430 0.65 1.73 1.04
C PHE A 430 1.89 1.20 0.33
N ALA A 431 2.51 0.13 0.85
CA ALA A 431 3.69 -0.48 0.22
C ALA A 431 3.43 -0.88 -1.24
N THR A 432 2.25 -1.45 -1.52
CA THR A 432 1.87 -1.84 -2.88
C THR A 432 1.72 -0.64 -3.80
N ASN A 433 1.05 0.41 -3.33
CA ASN A 433 0.77 1.58 -4.15
C ASN A 433 2.02 2.46 -4.31
N TRP A 434 2.87 2.58 -3.29
CA TRP A 434 4.15 3.27 -3.32
C TRP A 434 5.08 2.69 -4.40
N ASP A 435 5.18 1.36 -4.49
CA ASP A 435 5.98 0.67 -5.52
C ASP A 435 5.44 0.87 -6.94
N ARG A 436 4.17 1.25 -7.08
CA ARG A 436 3.54 1.52 -8.39
C ARG A 436 3.79 2.96 -8.87
N VAL A 437 4.23 3.85 -8.00
CA VAL A 437 4.55 5.24 -8.36
C VAL A 437 6.02 5.29 -8.80
N GLU A 438 6.27 5.85 -9.97
CA GLU A 438 7.65 6.05 -10.46
C GLU A 438 8.36 7.14 -9.65
N ASP A 439 9.68 7.01 -9.46
CA ASP A 439 10.45 7.95 -8.64
C ASP A 439 10.44 9.38 -9.21
N ALA A 440 10.31 9.51 -10.54
CA ALA A 440 10.12 10.80 -11.20
C ALA A 440 8.80 11.49 -10.80
N ILE A 441 7.76 10.73 -10.45
CA ILE A 441 6.49 11.28 -9.95
C ILE A 441 6.62 11.57 -8.46
N LYS A 442 7.28 10.70 -7.68
CA LYS A 442 7.51 10.92 -6.25
C LYS A 442 8.28 12.23 -6.00
N SER A 443 9.36 12.45 -6.75
CA SER A 443 10.17 13.68 -6.68
C SER A 443 9.47 14.94 -7.21
N GLU A 444 8.43 14.76 -8.01
CA GLU A 444 7.61 15.86 -8.50
C GLU A 444 6.56 16.27 -7.45
N VAL A 445 6.01 15.29 -6.72
CA VAL A 445 4.94 15.50 -5.73
C VAL A 445 5.52 15.90 -4.37
N PHE A 446 6.59 15.26 -3.92
CA PHE A 446 7.12 15.40 -2.57
C PHE A 446 8.52 16.03 -2.56
N THR A 447 8.80 16.79 -1.53
CA THR A 447 10.14 17.34 -1.26
C THR A 447 11.11 16.23 -0.86
N PRO A 448 12.44 16.44 -0.97
CA PRO A 448 13.42 15.42 -0.58
C PRO A 448 13.31 14.95 0.89
N GLY A 449 12.88 15.83 1.80
CA GLY A 449 12.65 15.48 3.20
C GLY A 449 11.44 14.55 3.37
N GLU A 450 10.29 14.95 2.81
CA GLU A 450 9.07 14.13 2.81
C GLU A 450 9.31 12.77 2.15
N LEU A 451 10.09 12.72 1.06
CA LEU A 451 10.44 11.46 0.41
C LEU A 451 11.21 10.51 1.30
N SER A 452 12.20 11.01 2.04
CA SER A 452 12.97 10.18 2.97
C SER A 452 12.06 9.54 4.02
N ASP A 453 11.15 10.32 4.60
CA ASP A 453 10.23 9.83 5.63
C ASP A 453 9.19 8.85 5.05
N LEU A 454 8.72 9.11 3.83
CA LEU A 454 7.80 8.21 3.12
C LEU A 454 8.46 6.91 2.66
N GLU A 455 9.74 6.96 2.27
CA GLU A 455 10.55 5.78 1.96
C GLU A 455 10.76 4.92 3.21
N ASP A 456 10.98 5.53 4.37
CA ASP A 456 11.02 4.83 5.65
C ASP A 456 9.70 4.12 5.95
N ILE A 457 8.56 4.83 5.81
CA ILE A 457 7.24 4.20 5.96
C ILE A 457 7.03 3.08 4.94
N ALA A 458 7.46 3.27 3.68
CA ALA A 458 7.26 2.27 2.64
C ALA A 458 8.09 1.02 2.90
N THR A 459 9.36 1.19 3.29
CA THR A 459 10.28 0.10 3.65
C THR A 459 9.73 -0.68 4.84
N TYR A 460 9.29 0.01 5.89
CA TYR A 460 8.69 -0.64 7.04
C TYR A 460 7.36 -1.33 6.69
N SER A 461 6.52 -0.68 5.90
CA SER A 461 5.24 -1.23 5.43
C SER A 461 5.43 -2.48 4.56
N LYS A 462 6.51 -2.58 3.78
CA LYS A 462 6.88 -3.79 3.04
C LYS A 462 7.24 -4.93 3.99
N ALA A 463 7.98 -4.63 5.05
CA ALA A 463 8.33 -5.60 6.08
C ALA A 463 7.07 -6.13 6.81
N VAL A 464 6.12 -5.26 7.14
CA VAL A 464 4.81 -5.65 7.72
C VAL A 464 4.00 -6.48 6.71
N LYS A 465 3.95 -6.07 5.44
CA LYS A 465 3.23 -6.78 4.37
C LYS A 465 3.75 -8.20 4.17
N GLU A 466 5.07 -8.39 4.20
CA GLU A 466 5.68 -9.73 4.05
C GLU A 466 5.31 -10.64 5.23
N MET A 467 5.22 -10.05 6.42
CA MET A 467 4.74 -10.73 7.63
C MET A 467 3.26 -11.12 7.53
N GLU A 468 2.40 -10.27 6.97
CA GLU A 468 0.98 -10.55 6.78
C GLU A 468 0.71 -11.66 5.76
N LYS A 469 1.40 -11.65 4.60
CA LYS A 469 1.23 -12.68 3.55
C LYS A 469 1.36 -14.09 4.09
N SER A 470 2.30 -14.26 5.01
CA SER A 470 2.63 -15.55 5.57
C SER A 470 1.79 -15.88 6.82
N ARG A 471 1.07 -14.93 7.43
CA ARG A 471 0.02 -15.20 8.46
C ARG A 471 -1.25 -15.78 7.83
N ASN A 472 -1.57 -15.39 6.60
CA ASN A 472 -2.75 -15.87 5.86
C ASN A 472 -2.61 -17.26 5.23
N TYR A 473 -1.43 -17.87 5.23
CA TYR A 473 -1.20 -19.10 4.46
C TYR A 473 -1.82 -20.37 5.06
N SER A 474 -2.38 -20.36 6.27
CA SER A 474 -3.15 -21.51 6.81
C SER A 474 -4.07 -21.14 7.98
N ASN A 475 -5.38 -21.06 7.74
CA ASN A 475 -6.39 -21.26 8.82
C ASN A 475 -6.20 -22.62 9.53
N THR A 476 -5.36 -23.52 8.98
CA THR A 476 -5.01 -24.85 9.50
C THR A 476 -3.95 -24.81 10.63
N ALA A 477 -3.00 -23.87 10.61
CA ALA A 477 -1.97 -23.74 11.65
C ALA A 477 -2.55 -23.19 12.97
N HIS A 478 -3.57 -22.35 12.84
CA HIS A 478 -4.41 -21.86 13.95
C HIS A 478 -5.09 -23.01 14.71
N VAL A 479 -5.55 -24.04 13.99
CA VAL A 479 -6.27 -25.19 14.58
C VAL A 479 -5.30 -26.18 15.25
N GLY A 480 -4.12 -26.43 14.70
CA GLY A 480 -3.16 -27.39 15.26
C GLY A 480 -2.57 -26.96 16.62
N ALA A 481 -2.16 -25.70 16.74
CA ALA A 481 -1.64 -25.17 18.01
C ALA A 481 -2.74 -25.01 19.07
N MET A 482 -3.93 -24.49 18.67
CA MET A 482 -5.04 -24.24 19.61
C MET A 482 -5.79 -25.51 20.04
N ALA A 483 -5.92 -26.53 19.19
CA ALA A 483 -6.61 -27.78 19.56
C ALA A 483 -5.84 -28.58 20.63
N SER A 484 -4.53 -28.37 20.74
CA SER A 484 -3.69 -29.04 21.73
C SER A 484 -3.86 -28.47 23.15
N LEU A 485 -4.26 -27.21 23.31
CA LEU A 485 -4.32 -26.54 24.62
C LEU A 485 -5.49 -27.01 25.50
N PRO A 486 -6.75 -27.10 25.02
CA PRO A 486 -7.85 -27.65 25.81
C PRO A 486 -7.65 -29.14 26.11
N THR A 487 -7.11 -29.88 25.15
CA THR A 487 -6.85 -31.33 25.27
C THR A 487 -5.74 -31.60 26.30
N SER A 488 -4.66 -30.81 26.29
CA SER A 488 -3.58 -30.91 27.28
C SER A 488 -4.01 -30.38 28.65
N MET A 489 -4.85 -29.33 28.74
CA MET A 489 -5.44 -28.91 30.02
C MET A 489 -6.29 -30.01 30.68
N PHE A 490 -6.97 -30.83 29.88
CA PHE A 490 -7.79 -31.93 30.39
C PHE A 490 -6.94 -33.14 30.81
N LEU A 491 -5.82 -33.39 30.13
CA LEU A 491 -4.96 -34.56 30.36
C LEU A 491 -3.80 -34.29 31.34
N ALA A 492 -3.33 -33.04 31.43
CA ALA A 492 -2.17 -32.61 32.22
C ALA A 492 -2.29 -31.12 32.64
N PRO A 493 -3.26 -30.76 33.50
CA PRO A 493 -3.61 -29.37 33.82
C PRO A 493 -2.46 -28.54 34.40
N VAL A 494 -1.57 -29.17 35.16
CA VAL A 494 -0.41 -28.50 35.77
C VAL A 494 0.64 -28.15 34.72
N THR A 495 0.93 -29.06 33.79
CA THR A 495 1.95 -28.84 32.75
C THR A 495 1.46 -27.76 31.77
N THR A 496 0.19 -27.82 31.35
CA THR A 496 -0.40 -26.77 30.51
C THR A 496 -0.46 -25.40 31.20
N ALA A 497 -0.71 -25.34 32.51
CA ALA A 497 -0.63 -24.09 33.27
C ALA A 497 0.80 -23.50 33.27
N THR A 498 1.83 -24.34 33.34
CA THR A 498 3.23 -23.88 33.24
C THR A 498 3.63 -23.42 31.85
N THR A 499 3.13 -24.07 30.80
CA THR A 499 3.29 -23.65 29.40
C THR A 499 2.68 -22.26 29.18
N ILE A 500 1.47 -22.04 29.71
CA ILE A 500 0.77 -20.75 29.64
C ILE A 500 1.54 -19.67 30.41
N ALA A 501 2.07 -20.00 31.59
CA ALA A 501 2.90 -19.09 32.38
C ALA A 501 4.22 -18.73 31.66
N GLY A 502 4.90 -19.72 31.07
CA GLY A 502 6.12 -19.51 30.27
C GLY A 502 5.86 -18.70 29.00
N ALA A 503 4.75 -18.95 28.31
CA ALA A 503 4.29 -18.15 27.17
C ALA A 503 4.01 -16.69 27.57
N ALA A 504 3.38 -16.45 28.72
CA ALA A 504 3.13 -15.10 29.23
C ALA A 504 4.42 -14.36 29.63
N ALA A 505 5.43 -15.06 30.15
CA ALA A 505 6.74 -14.46 30.42
C ALA A 505 7.49 -14.15 29.11
N LEU A 506 7.49 -15.09 28.15
CA LEU A 506 8.11 -14.91 26.84
C LEU A 506 7.46 -13.76 26.06
N SER A 507 6.14 -13.61 26.10
CA SER A 507 5.46 -12.50 25.43
C SER A 507 5.83 -11.13 26.01
N ARG A 508 6.03 -11.05 27.34
CA ARG A 508 6.52 -9.83 27.99
C ARG A 508 7.96 -9.52 27.61
N VAL A 509 8.82 -10.54 27.53
CA VAL A 509 10.20 -10.38 27.03
C VAL A 509 10.17 -9.83 25.61
N MET A 510 9.44 -10.48 24.70
CA MET A 510 9.38 -10.09 23.29
C MET A 510 8.74 -8.71 23.07
N ALA A 511 7.80 -8.29 23.92
CA ALA A 511 7.19 -6.97 23.87
C ALA A 511 7.99 -5.89 24.64
N SER A 512 9.11 -6.24 25.29
CA SER A 512 9.86 -5.30 26.11
C SER A 512 10.80 -4.41 25.30
N GLY A 513 10.93 -3.14 25.68
CA GLY A 513 11.91 -2.24 25.09
C GLY A 513 13.36 -2.73 25.27
N LYS A 514 13.66 -3.37 26.41
CA LYS A 514 14.99 -3.94 26.67
C LYS A 514 15.36 -5.04 25.69
N MET A 515 14.39 -5.84 25.23
CA MET A 515 14.62 -6.85 24.20
C MET A 515 14.96 -6.19 22.86
N LEU A 516 14.32 -5.08 22.51
CA LEU A 516 14.63 -4.31 21.30
C LEU A 516 16.01 -3.62 21.39
N ASP A 517 16.34 -3.05 22.55
CA ASP A 517 17.68 -2.47 22.79
C ASP A 517 18.77 -3.54 22.69
N TRP A 518 18.49 -4.72 23.24
CA TRP A 518 19.36 -5.88 23.14
C TRP A 518 19.53 -6.35 21.69
N LEU A 519 18.45 -6.35 20.89
CA LEU A 519 18.51 -6.65 19.45
C LEU A 519 19.34 -5.63 18.68
N ALA A 520 19.15 -4.34 18.96
CA ALA A 520 19.95 -3.28 18.37
C ALA A 520 21.45 -3.48 18.69
N ALA A 521 21.77 -3.86 19.92
CA ALA A 521 23.13 -4.18 20.33
C ALA A 521 23.67 -5.45 19.67
N LEU A 522 22.86 -6.49 19.50
CA LEU A 522 23.23 -7.72 18.77
C LEU A 522 23.58 -7.39 17.31
N VAL A 523 22.73 -6.64 16.62
CA VAL A 523 22.95 -6.24 15.23
C VAL A 523 24.16 -5.33 15.07
N ALA A 524 24.41 -4.43 16.03
CA ALA A 524 25.59 -3.58 16.02
C ALA A 524 26.90 -4.36 16.18
N ASN A 525 26.88 -5.47 16.94
CA ASN A 525 28.05 -6.31 17.18
C ASN A 525 28.23 -7.41 16.11
N GLY A 526 27.16 -7.78 15.38
CA GLY A 526 27.17 -8.81 14.35
C GLY A 526 27.24 -10.25 14.88
N GLU A 527 27.41 -10.45 16.18
CA GLU A 527 27.46 -11.76 16.85
C GLU A 527 26.94 -11.72 18.29
N LEU A 528 26.49 -12.87 18.79
CA LEU A 528 26.03 -13.04 20.17
C LEU A 528 27.23 -13.13 21.13
N THR A 529 27.67 -11.99 21.65
CA THR A 529 28.75 -11.94 22.65
C THR A 529 28.31 -12.49 24.01
N PRO A 530 29.23 -12.89 24.90
CA PRO A 530 28.90 -13.33 26.26
C PRO A 530 28.12 -12.27 27.07
N ASP A 531 28.42 -10.99 26.86
CA ASP A 531 27.71 -9.89 27.51
C ASP A 531 26.28 -9.74 26.99
N LEU A 532 26.07 -9.93 25.68
CA LEU A 532 24.73 -10.01 25.11
C LEU A 532 23.97 -11.23 25.64
N ALA A 533 24.59 -12.41 25.71
CA ALA A 533 23.95 -13.60 26.28
C ALA A 533 23.51 -13.35 27.74
N LYS A 534 24.36 -12.73 28.55
CA LYS A 534 24.03 -12.34 29.94
C LYS A 534 22.95 -11.26 30.01
N GLY A 535 22.95 -10.30 29.09
CA GLY A 535 21.90 -9.29 28.94
C GLY A 535 20.54 -9.91 28.68
N LEU A 536 20.47 -10.89 27.78
CA LEU A 536 19.23 -11.64 27.48
C LEU A 536 18.72 -12.38 28.72
N GLU A 537 19.59 -13.05 29.48
CA GLU A 537 19.21 -13.71 30.73
C GLU A 537 18.62 -12.73 31.76
N LEU A 538 19.17 -11.52 31.86
CA LEU A 538 18.65 -10.47 32.74
C LEU A 538 17.26 -10.00 32.31
N ILE A 539 17.04 -9.77 31.01
CA ILE A 539 15.73 -9.37 30.46
C ILE A 539 14.68 -10.45 30.75
N ILE A 540 15.02 -11.73 30.57
CA ILE A 540 14.15 -12.86 30.89
C ILE A 540 13.84 -12.87 32.38
N LYS A 541 14.84 -12.69 33.24
CA LYS A 541 14.68 -12.66 34.70
C LYS A 541 13.74 -11.55 35.16
N GLU A 542 13.90 -10.34 34.63
CA GLU A 542 13.08 -9.18 35.00
C GLU A 542 11.63 -9.25 34.49
N SER A 543 11.41 -9.94 33.36
CA SER A 543 10.08 -10.06 32.75
C SER A 543 9.19 -11.11 33.45
N MET A 544 9.76 -11.94 34.33
CA MET A 544 9.03 -12.91 35.13
C MET A 544 8.30 -12.22 36.30
N PRO A 545 7.01 -12.50 36.54
CA PRO A 545 6.33 -11.96 37.71
C PRO A 545 6.94 -12.51 39.01
N ALA A 546 6.98 -11.69 40.06
CA ALA A 546 7.60 -12.02 41.36
C ALA A 546 7.11 -13.35 41.96
N ARG A 547 5.84 -13.72 41.72
CA ARG A 547 5.28 -15.02 42.13
C ARG A 547 5.92 -16.22 41.42
N MET A 548 6.38 -16.06 40.18
CA MET A 548 7.16 -17.10 39.49
C MET A 548 8.62 -17.13 39.96
N MET A 549 9.21 -15.97 40.31
CA MET A 549 10.55 -15.91 40.90
C MET A 549 10.61 -16.59 42.28
N LEU A 550 9.62 -16.32 43.15
CA LEU A 550 9.49 -17.01 44.44
C LEU A 550 9.31 -18.53 44.27
N ALA A 551 8.53 -18.95 43.28
CA ALA A 551 8.34 -20.36 42.95
C ALA A 551 9.64 -21.05 42.47
N THR A 552 10.47 -20.34 41.71
CA THR A 552 11.78 -20.84 41.26
C THR A 552 12.81 -20.86 42.41
N GLU A 553 12.78 -19.88 43.31
CA GLU A 553 13.67 -19.79 44.47
C GLU A 553 13.34 -20.85 45.56
N ILE A 554 12.06 -21.06 45.88
CA ILE A 554 11.62 -22.06 46.87
C ILE A 554 12.06 -23.46 46.44
N ALA A 555 11.90 -23.82 45.17
CA ALA A 555 12.26 -25.14 44.67
C ALA A 555 13.77 -25.30 44.39
N ALA A 556 14.53 -24.21 44.25
CA ALA A 556 16.00 -24.26 44.25
C ALA A 556 16.57 -24.46 45.67
N GLY A 557 15.84 -24.06 46.71
CA GLY A 557 16.17 -24.32 48.12
C GLY A 557 16.01 -25.79 48.51
N GLU A 558 14.96 -26.48 48.04
CA GLU A 558 14.71 -27.90 48.34
C GLU A 558 15.78 -28.87 47.80
N LYS A 559 16.56 -28.47 46.78
CA LYS A 559 17.65 -29.30 46.23
C LYS A 559 18.97 -29.24 47.00
N LYS A 560 19.11 -28.36 48.00
CA LYS A 560 20.36 -28.25 48.78
C LYS A 560 20.42 -29.18 50.01
N ASP A 561 19.32 -29.79 50.41
CA ASP A 561 19.23 -30.61 51.62
C ASP A 561 18.97 -32.12 51.36
N ASN A 562 19.31 -32.63 50.17
CA ASN A 562 19.33 -34.08 49.88
C ASN A 562 20.69 -34.54 49.36
#